data_AF-A0A8C4LZV6-F1
#
_entry.id   AF-A0A8C4LZV6-F1
#
_cell.length_a   1.000
_cell.length_b   1.000
_cell.length_c   1.000
_cell.angle_alpha   90.00
_cell.angle_beta   90.00
_cell.angle_gamma   90.00
#
_symmetry.space_group_name_H-M   'P 1'
#
loop_
_entity.id
_entity.type
_entity.pdbx_description
1 polymer ?
#
loop_
_entity_poly.entity_id
_entity_poly.type
_entity_poly.pdbx_seq_one_letter_code
_entity_poly.pdbx_strand_id
1 'polypeptide(L)'
;MLAMIASSFRTSAAVFAVIILHFGALDTFIAAVYEHAVILPKTTVTPVSQDDALLLMNKNIDILERAIKQAAKQGAQIIVTPEDALYGWTFTRETIFPYLEDVPDPQANWIPCQDSNRFGYTPVQVRLSCLAKNNSIYVLANMGDKKPCNRHNSMCPPNGYYQYNTNVVYDAEGKLVARYHKVCTMLKCKTTNLTTCGRPVETASTRFEMFSLSGTFGTEYVIPEVLLTKIHLSPGKFEVLQDGRLVNKNGPSEPILTVSLFGRWYAKDSSSIPGGTSNSATTYLLIPILLMIVAWDTVMV
;
A
#
# COMPACT_ATOMS: atom_id res chain seq x y z
N MET A 1 10.85 74.71 -50.98
CA MET A 1 11.50 73.38 -50.92
C MET A 1 11.38 72.88 -49.48
N LEU A 2 10.27 72.21 -49.14
CA LEU A 2 10.09 71.54 -47.84
C LEU A 2 10.34 70.05 -48.08
N ALA A 3 11.37 69.50 -47.43
CA ALA A 3 11.70 68.09 -47.49
C ALA A 3 10.79 67.31 -46.53
N MET A 4 9.99 66.38 -47.06
CA MET A 4 9.35 65.35 -46.24
C MET A 4 10.40 64.32 -45.82
N ILE A 5 10.57 64.13 -44.52
CA ILE A 5 11.30 62.98 -43.96
C ILE A 5 10.26 61.89 -43.70
N ALA A 6 10.26 60.84 -44.52
CA ALA A 6 9.48 59.64 -44.24
C ALA A 6 10.24 58.78 -43.23
N SER A 7 9.72 58.65 -42.00
CA SER A 7 10.23 57.67 -41.03
C SER A 7 9.61 56.31 -41.29
N SER A 8 10.41 55.31 -41.65
CA SER A 8 9.95 53.92 -41.72
C SER A 8 9.98 53.29 -40.33
N PHE A 9 8.80 53.02 -39.77
CA PHE A 9 8.67 52.23 -38.55
C PHE A 9 8.78 50.75 -38.93
N ARG A 10 9.88 50.07 -38.55
CA ARG A 10 9.96 48.61 -38.64
C ARG A 10 9.09 48.01 -37.54
N THR A 11 7.93 47.49 -37.92
CA THR A 11 7.11 46.66 -37.04
C THR A 11 7.76 45.28 -36.92
N SER A 12 8.55 45.06 -35.86
CA SER A 12 8.93 43.70 -35.47
C SER A 12 7.73 43.04 -34.81
N ALA A 13 7.12 42.07 -35.49
CA ALA A 13 6.09 41.21 -34.90
C ALA A 13 6.77 40.20 -33.96
N ALA A 14 6.53 40.32 -32.65
CA ALA A 14 6.89 39.29 -31.69
C ALA A 14 5.88 38.14 -31.79
N VAL A 15 6.30 37.02 -32.37
CA VAL A 15 5.49 35.79 -32.41
C VAL A 15 5.62 35.10 -31.06
N PHE A 16 4.62 35.29 -30.18
CA PHE A 16 4.49 34.48 -28.97
C PHE A 16 3.91 33.12 -29.34
N ALA A 17 4.77 32.09 -29.41
CA ALA A 17 4.33 30.71 -29.48
C ALA A 17 3.81 30.29 -28.10
N VAL A 18 2.48 30.22 -27.97
CA VAL A 18 1.83 29.64 -26.79
C VAL A 18 2.02 28.12 -26.86
N ILE A 19 2.97 27.60 -26.10
CA ILE A 19 3.12 26.15 -25.89
C ILE A 19 2.04 25.73 -24.91
N ILE A 20 0.93 25.21 -25.43
CA ILE A 20 -0.10 24.56 -24.61
C ILE A 20 0.43 23.19 -24.19
N LEU A 21 1.05 23.12 -23.00
CA LEU A 21 1.37 21.85 -22.35
C LEU A 21 0.06 21.14 -22.01
N HIS A 22 -0.32 20.16 -22.82
CA HIS A 22 -1.40 19.23 -22.48
C HIS A 22 -0.90 18.33 -21.34
N PHE A 23 -1.24 18.69 -20.10
CA PHE A 23 -1.18 17.76 -18.97
C PHE A 23 -2.39 16.81 -19.07
N GLY A 24 -2.28 15.81 -19.95
CA GLY A 24 -3.21 14.69 -19.99
C GLY A 24 -2.83 13.70 -18.91
N ALA A 25 -3.75 13.39 -17.99
CA ALA A 25 -3.64 12.16 -17.22
C ALA A 25 -3.61 10.98 -18.21
N LEU A 26 -2.71 10.01 -18.00
CA LEU A 26 -2.68 8.81 -18.81
C LEU A 26 -3.99 8.04 -18.60
N ASP A 27 -4.76 7.84 -19.67
CA ASP A 27 -6.03 7.08 -19.63
C ASP A 27 -5.80 5.58 -19.35
N THR A 28 -4.57 5.09 -19.53
CA THR A 28 -4.20 3.68 -19.32
C THR A 28 -2.83 3.54 -18.66
N PHE A 29 -2.61 2.42 -17.97
CA PHE A 29 -1.31 2.03 -17.43
C PHE A 29 -1.09 0.53 -17.61
N ILE A 30 0.18 0.12 -17.65
CA ILE A 30 0.63 -1.26 -17.69
C ILE A 30 0.87 -1.72 -16.25
N ALA A 31 0.17 -2.78 -15.87
CA ALA A 31 0.35 -3.45 -14.58
C ALA A 31 1.16 -4.74 -14.74
N ALA A 32 1.94 -5.08 -13.73
CA ALA A 32 2.59 -6.38 -13.60
C ALA A 32 2.16 -7.08 -12.30
N VAL A 33 2.07 -8.40 -12.36
CA VAL A 33 1.89 -9.26 -11.19
C VAL A 33 2.95 -10.35 -11.24
N TYR A 34 3.49 -10.74 -10.09
CA TYR A 34 4.47 -11.81 -10.01
C TYR A 34 3.99 -12.92 -9.10
N GLU A 35 3.88 -14.14 -9.63
CA GLU A 35 3.67 -15.34 -8.83
C GLU A 35 5.03 -15.83 -8.31
N HIS A 36 5.20 -15.82 -6.98
CA HIS A 36 6.48 -16.09 -6.34
C HIS A 36 6.53 -17.49 -5.71
N ALA A 37 7.53 -18.27 -6.09
CA ALA A 37 7.89 -19.51 -5.40
C ALA A 37 8.70 -19.17 -4.13
N VAL A 38 8.00 -18.92 -3.04
CA VAL A 38 8.58 -18.42 -1.78
C VAL A 38 9.62 -19.38 -1.20
N ILE A 39 10.79 -18.85 -0.84
CA ILE A 39 11.76 -19.56 -0.01
C ILE A 39 11.25 -19.55 1.43
N LEU A 40 10.79 -20.70 1.90
CA LEU A 40 10.21 -20.85 3.24
C LEU A 40 11.28 -20.99 4.33
N PRO A 41 11.05 -20.46 5.54
CA PRO A 41 11.88 -20.74 6.70
C PRO A 41 11.80 -22.22 7.08
N LYS A 42 12.84 -22.73 7.75
CA LYS A 42 12.75 -24.01 8.46
C LYS A 42 11.78 -23.85 9.62
N THR A 43 10.86 -24.80 9.77
CA THR A 43 9.96 -24.84 10.92
C THR A 43 10.78 -25.00 12.20
N THR A 44 10.67 -24.04 13.10
CA THR A 44 11.36 -24.03 14.40
C THR A 44 10.35 -23.76 15.51
N VAL A 45 10.60 -24.32 16.69
CA VAL A 45 9.75 -24.10 17.88
C VAL A 45 10.12 -22.78 18.57
N THR A 46 11.40 -22.41 18.52
CA THR A 46 11.93 -21.18 19.11
C THR A 46 12.11 -20.09 18.04
N PRO A 47 11.87 -18.80 18.37
CA PRO A 47 12.15 -17.71 17.44
C PRO A 47 13.61 -17.68 16.99
N VAL A 48 13.83 -17.37 15.72
CA VAL A 48 15.16 -17.12 15.16
C VAL A 48 15.66 -15.73 15.57
N SER A 49 16.94 -15.44 15.32
CA SER A 49 17.46 -14.07 15.46
C SER A 49 16.85 -13.14 14.41
N GLN A 50 16.88 -11.83 14.65
CA GLN A 50 16.44 -10.84 13.66
C GLN A 50 17.33 -10.85 12.41
N ASP A 51 18.62 -11.13 12.56
CA ASP A 51 19.57 -11.22 11.45
C ASP A 51 19.26 -12.43 10.56
N ASP A 52 18.94 -13.59 11.14
CA ASP A 52 18.53 -14.79 10.38
C ASP A 52 17.21 -14.56 9.65
N ALA A 53 16.24 -13.91 10.30
CA ALA A 53 14.97 -13.53 9.70
C ALA A 53 15.18 -12.59 8.51
N LEU A 54 16.01 -11.56 8.69
CA LEU A 54 16.35 -10.60 7.64
C LEU A 54 17.11 -11.26 6.48
N LEU A 55 18.04 -12.19 6.77
CA LEU A 55 18.76 -12.95 5.76
C LEU A 55 17.82 -13.76 4.88
N LEU A 56 16.80 -14.41 5.47
CA LEU A 56 15.78 -15.13 4.70
C LEU A 56 14.94 -14.18 3.85
N MET A 57 14.45 -13.08 4.44
CA MET A 57 13.65 -12.09 3.70
C MET A 57 14.43 -11.52 2.52
N ASN A 58 15.71 -11.23 2.71
CA ASN A 58 16.57 -10.75 1.64
C ASN A 58 16.72 -11.75 0.49
N LYS A 59 16.79 -13.05 0.75
CA LYS A 59 16.82 -14.07 -0.33
C LYS A 59 15.54 -14.06 -1.17
N ASN A 60 14.38 -13.87 -0.54
CA ASN A 60 13.13 -13.69 -1.26
C ASN A 60 13.11 -12.38 -2.04
N ILE A 61 13.56 -11.27 -1.43
CA ILE A 61 13.65 -9.97 -2.10
C ILE A 61 14.61 -10.02 -3.30
N ASP A 62 15.70 -10.80 -3.27
CA ASP A 62 16.62 -10.98 -4.41
C ASP A 62 15.91 -11.58 -5.65
N ILE A 63 14.86 -12.38 -5.44
CA ILE A 63 14.05 -12.95 -6.52
C ILE A 63 13.02 -11.93 -6.99
N LEU A 64 12.32 -11.28 -6.06
CA LEU A 64 11.34 -10.23 -6.38
C LEU A 64 12.00 -9.07 -7.13
N GLU A 65 13.23 -8.69 -6.77
CA GLU A 65 14.02 -7.66 -7.45
C GLU A 65 14.20 -7.95 -8.94
N ARG A 66 14.39 -9.22 -9.33
CA ARG A 66 14.50 -9.60 -10.75
C ARG A 66 13.18 -9.40 -11.48
N ALA A 67 12.06 -9.77 -10.85
CA ALA A 67 10.73 -9.57 -11.41
C ALA A 67 10.39 -8.07 -11.54
N ILE A 68 10.70 -7.26 -10.51
CA ILE A 68 10.51 -5.79 -10.50
C ILE A 68 11.32 -5.15 -11.63
N LYS A 69 12.61 -5.48 -11.74
CA LYS A 69 13.48 -5.00 -12.83
C LYS A 69 12.95 -5.37 -14.21
N GLN A 70 12.44 -6.59 -14.36
CA GLN A 70 11.88 -7.05 -15.63
C GLN A 70 10.58 -6.31 -15.97
N ALA A 71 9.68 -6.14 -15.02
CA ALA A 71 8.42 -5.41 -15.21
C ALA A 71 8.68 -3.94 -15.59
N ALA A 72 9.60 -3.27 -14.89
CA ALA A 72 10.00 -1.90 -15.22
C ALA A 72 10.59 -1.79 -16.64
N LYS A 73 11.44 -2.74 -17.05
CA LYS A 73 11.97 -2.81 -18.43
C LYS A 73 10.89 -2.98 -19.49
N GLN A 74 9.76 -3.60 -19.15
CA GLN A 74 8.59 -3.76 -20.02
C GLN A 74 7.62 -2.57 -19.95
N GLY A 75 7.96 -1.51 -19.20
CA GLY A 75 7.16 -0.29 -19.09
C GLY A 75 6.00 -0.38 -18.10
N ALA A 76 5.97 -1.38 -17.21
CA ALA A 76 4.97 -1.44 -16.16
C ALA A 76 5.12 -0.25 -15.19
N GLN A 77 4.02 0.45 -14.89
CA GLN A 77 4.00 1.52 -13.89
C GLN A 77 3.81 0.98 -12.46
N ILE A 78 3.29 -0.24 -12.30
CA ILE A 78 3.10 -0.89 -11.01
C ILE A 78 3.39 -2.39 -11.12
N ILE A 79 3.99 -2.94 -10.07
CA ILE A 79 4.12 -4.38 -9.86
C ILE A 79 3.57 -4.79 -8.49
N VAL A 80 2.75 -5.85 -8.50
CA VAL A 80 2.19 -6.46 -7.30
C VAL A 80 2.91 -7.78 -7.00
N THR A 81 3.38 -7.93 -5.76
CA THR A 81 3.97 -9.17 -5.25
C THR A 81 3.03 -9.87 -4.26
N PRO A 82 3.14 -11.21 -4.08
CA PRO A 82 2.15 -11.96 -3.30
C PRO A 82 2.16 -11.67 -1.79
N GLU A 83 1.08 -12.09 -1.12
CA GLU A 83 1.03 -12.20 0.35
C GLU A 83 2.11 -13.14 0.86
N ASP A 84 2.70 -12.82 2.02
CA ASP A 84 3.74 -13.63 2.67
C ASP A 84 5.00 -13.92 1.81
N ALA A 85 5.19 -13.19 0.71
CA ALA A 85 6.29 -13.44 -0.25
C ALA A 85 7.69 -13.25 0.35
N LEU A 86 7.81 -12.52 1.46
CA LEU A 86 9.10 -12.24 2.10
C LEU A 86 9.52 -13.33 3.08
N TYR A 87 8.58 -13.95 3.79
CA TYR A 87 8.87 -14.82 4.95
C TYR A 87 8.02 -16.10 5.04
N GLY A 88 7.00 -16.28 4.19
CA GLY A 88 6.11 -17.45 4.18
C GLY A 88 5.01 -17.41 5.26
N TRP A 89 4.34 -18.54 5.49
CA TRP A 89 3.09 -18.61 6.27
C TRP A 89 3.15 -19.54 7.49
N THR A 90 4.34 -20.03 7.86
CA THR A 90 4.48 -21.06 8.90
C THR A 90 4.98 -20.50 10.24
N PHE A 91 4.15 -19.70 10.92
CA PHE A 91 4.53 -19.05 12.19
C PHE A 91 3.56 -19.22 13.36
N THR A 92 4.03 -18.89 14.56
CA THR A 92 3.26 -18.50 15.76
C THR A 92 3.49 -17.00 16.01
N ARG A 93 2.82 -16.41 17.01
CA ARG A 93 3.03 -15.00 17.40
C ARG A 93 4.47 -14.72 17.84
N GLU A 94 5.15 -15.71 18.39
CA GLU A 94 6.53 -15.59 18.88
C GLU A 94 7.52 -15.77 17.73
N THR A 95 7.31 -16.77 16.87
CA THR A 95 8.28 -17.09 15.81
C THR A 95 8.23 -16.14 14.62
N ILE A 96 7.11 -15.43 14.39
CA ILE A 96 7.04 -14.36 13.37
C ILE A 96 7.71 -13.06 13.84
N PHE A 97 7.79 -12.82 15.16
CA PHE A 97 8.20 -11.52 15.70
C PHE A 97 9.53 -10.97 15.16
N PRO A 98 10.58 -11.78 14.93
CA PRO A 98 11.85 -11.33 14.34
C PRO A 98 11.74 -10.83 12.89
N TYR A 99 10.67 -11.18 12.17
CA TYR A 99 10.41 -10.77 10.78
C TYR A 99 9.63 -9.44 10.68
N LEU A 100 9.14 -8.92 11.81
CA LEU A 100 8.26 -7.76 11.83
C LEU A 100 9.05 -6.45 11.99
N GLU A 101 8.65 -5.43 11.23
CA GLU A 101 9.10 -4.05 11.41
C GLU A 101 7.95 -3.16 11.89
N ASP A 102 8.27 -2.01 12.47
CA ASP A 102 7.26 -0.97 12.69
C ASP A 102 7.13 -0.17 11.39
N VAL A 103 6.01 -0.35 10.67
CA VAL A 103 5.74 0.37 9.42
C VAL A 103 5.00 1.67 9.74
N PRO A 104 5.55 2.87 9.52
CA PRO A 104 4.88 4.12 9.91
C PRO A 104 3.63 4.41 9.06
N ASP A 105 2.86 5.42 9.47
CA ASP A 105 1.78 5.98 8.64
C ASP A 105 2.38 6.63 7.37
N PRO A 106 1.86 6.36 6.16
CA PRO A 106 2.25 7.07 4.94
C PRO A 106 2.19 8.62 5.03
N GLN A 107 1.33 9.17 5.89
CA GLN A 107 1.26 10.62 6.16
C GLN A 107 2.55 11.19 6.76
N ALA A 108 3.43 10.33 7.29
CA ALA A 108 4.76 10.73 7.73
C ALA A 108 5.66 11.25 6.59
N ASN A 109 5.25 11.09 5.33
CA ASN A 109 5.97 11.56 4.14
C ASN A 109 7.42 11.10 4.16
N TRP A 110 7.63 9.79 4.04
CA TRP A 110 8.93 9.16 4.19
C TRP A 110 9.34 8.37 2.95
N ILE A 111 10.58 8.58 2.53
CA ILE A 111 11.27 7.81 1.49
C ILE A 111 12.39 7.01 2.20
N PRO A 112 12.14 5.74 2.59
CA PRO A 112 13.13 4.94 3.30
C PRO A 112 14.49 4.85 2.59
N CYS A 113 14.51 4.80 1.25
CA CYS A 113 15.74 4.74 0.47
C CYS A 113 16.62 6.01 0.58
N GLN A 114 16.05 7.14 1.01
CA GLN A 114 16.76 8.41 1.16
C GLN A 114 17.09 8.73 2.63
N ASP A 115 16.21 8.32 3.55
CA ASP A 115 16.33 8.63 4.97
C ASP A 115 16.10 7.36 5.81
N SER A 116 17.05 6.41 5.73
CA SER A 116 16.89 5.06 6.28
C SER A 116 16.84 5.00 7.81
N ASN A 117 17.28 6.04 8.52
CA ASN A 117 17.42 6.03 9.98
C ASN A 117 16.25 6.71 10.71
N ARG A 118 15.31 7.32 9.98
CA ARG A 118 14.21 8.13 10.56
C ARG A 118 13.30 7.37 11.53
N PHE A 119 13.02 6.10 11.23
CA PHE A 119 12.11 5.25 12.03
C PHE A 119 12.83 4.06 12.66
N GLY A 120 14.11 4.22 12.99
CA GLY A 120 14.92 3.18 13.58
C GLY A 120 15.37 2.13 12.57
N TYR A 121 15.43 0.87 12.98
CA TYR A 121 15.94 -0.22 12.15
C TYR A 121 14.83 -0.85 11.29
N THR A 122 14.75 -0.41 10.03
CA THR A 122 13.72 -0.82 9.04
C THR A 122 14.31 -1.29 7.70
N PRO A 123 15.24 -2.27 7.70
CA PRO A 123 15.98 -2.67 6.49
C PRO A 123 15.10 -3.20 5.35
N VAL A 124 13.98 -3.88 5.64
CA VAL A 124 13.07 -4.39 4.62
C VAL A 124 12.37 -3.23 3.91
N GLN A 125 11.85 -2.26 4.67
CA GLN A 125 11.22 -1.06 4.10
C GLN A 125 12.21 -0.24 3.25
N VAL A 126 13.45 -0.09 3.73
CA VAL A 126 14.54 0.57 2.97
C VAL A 126 14.79 -0.13 1.64
N ARG A 127 14.90 -1.45 1.67
CA ARG A 127 15.18 -2.23 0.46
C ARG A 127 14.04 -2.15 -0.56
N LEU A 128 12.79 -2.30 -0.12
CA LEU A 128 11.60 -2.19 -1.00
C LEU A 128 11.45 -0.78 -1.59
N SER A 129 11.65 0.25 -0.78
CA SER A 129 11.68 1.66 -1.22
C SER A 129 12.74 1.88 -2.31
N CYS A 130 13.96 1.36 -2.11
CA CYS A 130 15.02 1.48 -3.11
C CYS A 130 14.72 0.71 -4.40
N LEU A 131 14.06 -0.45 -4.31
CA LEU A 131 13.64 -1.19 -5.50
C LEU A 131 12.61 -0.40 -6.32
N ALA A 132 11.66 0.26 -5.66
CA ALA A 132 10.70 1.13 -6.33
C ALA A 132 11.41 2.34 -6.99
N LYS A 133 12.20 3.08 -6.21
CA LYS A 133 12.96 4.26 -6.66
C LYS A 133 13.90 3.96 -7.83
N ASN A 134 14.73 2.93 -7.72
CA ASN A 134 15.78 2.63 -8.70
C ASN A 134 15.22 2.11 -10.03
N ASN A 135 13.97 1.65 -10.05
CA ASN A 135 13.31 1.15 -11.25
C ASN A 135 12.14 2.06 -11.70
N SER A 136 11.92 3.18 -11.02
CA SER A 136 10.84 4.15 -11.28
C SER A 136 9.47 3.46 -11.48
N ILE A 137 9.14 2.55 -10.57
CA ILE A 137 7.92 1.72 -10.63
C ILE A 137 7.28 1.66 -9.25
N TYR A 138 5.94 1.67 -9.19
CA TYR A 138 5.22 1.40 -7.94
C TYR A 138 5.41 -0.06 -7.54
N VAL A 139 5.78 -0.30 -6.28
CA VAL A 139 5.96 -1.66 -5.75
C VAL A 139 4.97 -1.89 -4.61
N LEU A 140 4.06 -2.84 -4.81
CA LEU A 140 3.21 -3.37 -3.75
C LEU A 140 3.82 -4.67 -3.21
N ALA A 141 4.10 -4.69 -1.91
CA ALA A 141 4.57 -5.87 -1.20
C ALA A 141 3.76 -6.15 0.06
N ASN A 142 3.74 -7.41 0.48
CA ASN A 142 3.20 -7.81 1.77
C ASN A 142 4.34 -8.07 2.76
N MET A 143 4.23 -7.50 3.95
CA MET A 143 5.16 -7.69 5.05
C MET A 143 4.44 -7.75 6.41
N GLY A 144 5.19 -8.01 7.46
CA GLY A 144 4.67 -8.03 8.82
C GLY A 144 4.91 -6.69 9.52
N ASP A 145 3.86 -6.14 10.12
CA ASP A 145 3.93 -4.93 10.94
C ASP A 145 3.80 -5.28 12.42
N LYS A 146 4.60 -4.64 13.26
CA LYS A 146 4.44 -4.66 14.72
C LYS A 146 4.14 -3.25 15.23
N LYS A 147 3.16 -3.14 16.11
CA LYS A 147 2.78 -1.86 16.73
C LYS A 147 2.88 -1.95 18.25
N PRO A 148 3.69 -1.11 18.90
CA PRO A 148 3.76 -1.08 20.36
C PRO A 148 2.40 -0.70 20.93
N CYS A 149 2.03 -1.30 22.04
CA CYS A 149 0.83 -0.97 22.79
C CYS A 149 1.09 -0.91 24.29
N ASN A 150 0.27 -0.14 25.00
CA ASN A 150 0.36 -0.03 26.44
C ASN A 150 -0.12 -1.34 27.09
N ARG A 151 0.77 -2.02 27.83
CA ARG A 151 0.47 -3.28 28.54
C ARG A 151 -0.64 -3.15 29.59
N HIS A 152 -0.94 -1.94 30.05
CA HIS A 152 -2.05 -1.68 30.97
C HIS A 152 -3.41 -1.66 30.26
N ASN A 153 -3.44 -1.63 28.92
CA ASN A 153 -4.67 -1.80 28.15
C ASN A 153 -5.00 -3.30 28.05
N SER A 154 -6.21 -3.70 28.44
CA SER A 154 -6.67 -5.09 28.40
C SER A 154 -6.69 -5.71 27.00
N MET A 155 -6.71 -4.88 25.94
CA MET A 155 -6.63 -5.34 24.55
C MET A 155 -5.18 -5.50 24.04
N CYS A 156 -4.16 -5.08 24.80
CA CYS A 156 -2.76 -5.19 24.38
C CYS A 156 -2.22 -6.60 24.68
N PRO A 157 -1.63 -7.31 23.70
CA PRO A 157 -1.05 -8.62 23.95
C PRO A 157 0.07 -8.58 25.02
N PRO A 158 0.33 -9.69 25.76
CA PRO A 158 1.27 -9.70 26.87
C PRO A 158 2.70 -9.23 26.53
N ASN A 159 3.14 -9.46 25.29
CA ASN A 159 4.46 -9.00 24.83
C ASN A 159 4.53 -7.47 24.60
N GLY A 160 3.40 -6.76 24.60
CA GLY A 160 3.31 -5.32 24.39
C GLY A 160 3.18 -4.91 22.93
N TYR A 161 2.88 -5.83 22.01
CA TYR A 161 2.81 -5.54 20.58
C TYR A 161 1.60 -6.17 19.89
N TYR A 162 0.89 -5.36 19.12
CA TYR A 162 0.06 -5.86 18.04
C TYR A 162 0.93 -6.33 16.88
N GLN A 163 0.46 -7.33 16.14
CA GLN A 163 1.15 -7.90 14.98
C GLN A 163 0.13 -8.03 13.86
N TYR A 164 0.46 -7.53 12.68
CA TYR A 164 -0.45 -7.46 11.54
C TYR A 164 0.22 -7.97 10.28
N ASN A 165 -0.53 -8.76 9.51
CA ASN A 165 -0.25 -8.93 8.09
C ASN A 165 -0.54 -7.60 7.37
N THR A 166 0.42 -7.12 6.59
CA THR A 166 0.45 -5.73 6.13
C THR A 166 0.87 -5.60 4.68
N ASN A 167 0.01 -5.04 3.83
CA ASN A 167 0.45 -4.57 2.51
C ASN A 167 1.09 -3.19 2.63
N VAL A 168 2.21 -2.98 1.96
CA VAL A 168 2.90 -1.69 1.82
C VAL A 168 3.04 -1.35 0.34
N VAL A 169 2.89 -0.07 0.01
CA VAL A 169 3.08 0.44 -1.36
C VAL A 169 4.12 1.55 -1.34
N TYR A 170 5.14 1.40 -2.18
CA TYR A 170 6.11 2.44 -2.49
C TYR A 170 5.84 3.00 -3.88
N ASP A 171 5.82 4.32 -4.02
CA ASP A 171 5.72 4.98 -5.33
C ASP A 171 7.03 4.91 -6.12
N ALA A 172 7.02 5.45 -7.35
CA ALA A 172 8.16 5.43 -8.26
C ALA A 172 9.39 6.21 -7.73
N GLU A 173 9.21 7.09 -6.75
CA GLU A 173 10.27 7.83 -6.05
C GLU A 173 10.78 7.07 -4.80
N GLY A 174 10.11 5.98 -4.43
CA GLY A 174 10.38 5.15 -3.27
C GLY A 174 9.69 5.61 -1.99
N LYS A 175 8.75 6.55 -2.06
CA LYS A 175 7.99 7.03 -0.88
C LYS A 175 6.99 5.97 -0.45
N LEU A 176 6.87 5.74 0.85
CA LEU A 176 5.78 4.94 1.41
C LEU A 176 4.46 5.71 1.23
N VAL A 177 3.57 5.23 0.36
CA VAL A 177 2.30 5.89 0.03
C VAL A 177 1.07 5.15 0.57
N ALA A 178 1.21 3.86 0.91
CA ALA A 178 0.13 3.10 1.53
C ALA A 178 0.65 2.04 2.52
N ARG A 179 -0.10 1.82 3.60
CA ARG A 179 0.05 0.72 4.56
C ARG A 179 -1.33 0.16 4.90
N TYR A 180 -1.57 -1.13 4.69
CA TYR A 180 -2.89 -1.73 4.85
C TYR A 180 -2.81 -2.96 5.76
N HIS A 181 -3.55 -2.96 6.88
CA HIS A 181 -3.66 -4.10 7.81
C HIS A 181 -4.88 -4.97 7.49
N LYS A 182 -4.70 -6.29 7.49
CA LYS A 182 -5.76 -7.27 7.19
C LYS A 182 -6.69 -7.47 8.43
N VAL A 183 -7.99 -7.09 8.35
CA VAL A 183 -9.00 -7.26 9.43
C VAL A 183 -10.33 -7.89 8.93
N CYS A 184 -10.99 -8.73 9.75
CA CYS A 184 -12.27 -9.45 9.56
C CYS A 184 -12.36 -10.47 8.41
N THR A 185 -12.19 -11.75 8.74
CA THR A 185 -12.27 -12.88 7.80
C THR A 185 -13.06 -14.05 8.38
N MET A 186 -14.01 -14.58 7.60
CA MET A 186 -14.49 -15.95 7.73
C MET A 186 -13.58 -16.82 6.87
N LEU A 187 -12.98 -17.85 7.44
CA LEU A 187 -12.01 -18.70 6.73
C LEU A 187 -12.24 -20.18 7.02
N LYS A 188 -11.87 -21.02 6.07
CA LYS A 188 -11.82 -22.48 6.26
C LYS A 188 -10.49 -22.85 6.90
N CYS A 189 -10.55 -23.48 8.08
CA CYS A 189 -9.34 -23.97 8.76
C CYS A 189 -8.73 -25.15 7.99
N LYS A 190 -7.40 -25.32 8.06
CA LYS A 190 -6.73 -26.41 7.32
C LYS A 190 -7.23 -27.78 7.75
N THR A 191 -7.38 -27.99 9.06
CA THR A 191 -7.96 -29.19 9.66
C THR A 191 -9.07 -28.81 10.64
N THR A 192 -9.65 -29.81 11.33
CA THR A 192 -10.59 -29.59 12.43
C THR A 192 -9.95 -29.00 13.68
N ASN A 193 -8.61 -28.95 13.76
CA ASN A 193 -7.90 -28.32 14.86
C ASN A 193 -7.92 -26.80 14.71
N LEU A 194 -8.46 -26.10 15.70
CA LEU A 194 -8.62 -24.64 15.73
C LEU A 194 -7.30 -23.88 15.57
N THR A 195 -6.17 -24.45 16.00
CA THR A 195 -4.84 -23.82 15.83
C THR A 195 -4.38 -23.74 14.37
N THR A 196 -5.08 -24.43 13.47
CA THR A 196 -4.80 -24.43 12.03
C THR A 196 -5.62 -23.41 11.24
N CYS A 197 -6.53 -22.69 11.90
CA CYS A 197 -7.28 -21.60 11.31
C CYS A 197 -6.31 -20.43 10.99
N GLY A 198 -6.36 -19.93 9.75
CA GLY A 198 -5.40 -18.93 9.23
C GLY A 198 -4.16 -19.53 8.54
N ARG A 199 -3.97 -20.86 8.54
CA ARG A 199 -2.98 -21.51 7.66
C ARG A 199 -3.50 -21.55 6.22
N PRO A 200 -2.62 -21.58 5.19
CA PRO A 200 -3.08 -21.70 3.81
C PRO A 200 -3.88 -22.97 3.57
N VAL A 201 -4.94 -22.81 2.78
CA VAL A 201 -5.82 -23.89 2.35
C VAL A 201 -6.20 -23.68 0.89
N GLU A 202 -6.03 -24.73 0.08
CA GLU A 202 -6.33 -24.69 -1.35
C GLU A 202 -7.71 -25.27 -1.66
N THR A 203 -8.23 -26.15 -0.80
CA THR A 203 -9.49 -26.86 -1.07
C THR A 203 -10.48 -26.81 0.09
N ALA A 204 -11.74 -26.65 -0.29
CA ALA A 204 -12.91 -26.79 0.56
C ALA A 204 -14.02 -27.51 -0.20
N SER A 205 -14.89 -28.19 0.55
CA SER A 205 -16.10 -28.86 0.05
C SER A 205 -17.39 -28.16 0.50
N THR A 206 -17.32 -27.37 1.58
CA THR A 206 -18.48 -26.72 2.20
C THR A 206 -19.01 -25.57 1.35
N ARG A 207 -20.27 -25.69 0.96
CA ARG A 207 -21.07 -24.65 0.31
C ARG A 207 -21.93 -23.95 1.35
N PHE A 208 -22.25 -22.69 1.09
CA PHE A 208 -23.14 -21.90 1.94
C PHE A 208 -24.40 -21.56 1.16
N GLU A 209 -25.57 -21.98 1.66
CA GLU A 209 -26.86 -21.53 1.14
C GLU A 209 -26.97 -20.00 1.20
N MET A 210 -26.53 -19.45 2.34
CA MET A 210 -26.44 -18.02 2.57
C MET A 210 -25.18 -17.71 3.39
N PHE A 211 -24.48 -16.65 3.03
CA PHE A 211 -23.60 -15.95 3.95
C PHE A 211 -24.01 -14.48 4.02
N SER A 212 -23.89 -13.88 5.20
CA SER A 212 -24.02 -12.45 5.41
C SER A 212 -22.95 -12.06 6.41
N LEU A 213 -21.90 -11.41 5.92
CA LEU A 213 -20.82 -10.91 6.74
C LEU A 213 -20.99 -9.40 6.90
N SER A 214 -20.83 -8.92 8.13
CA SER A 214 -20.88 -7.51 8.47
C SER A 214 -19.91 -7.24 9.61
N GLY A 215 -19.48 -6.01 9.78
CA GLY A 215 -18.64 -5.61 10.89
C GLY A 215 -18.95 -4.17 11.29
N THR A 216 -18.80 -3.87 12.57
CA THR A 216 -18.86 -2.50 13.07
C THR A 216 -17.52 -1.82 12.82
N PHE A 217 -17.30 -1.38 11.58
CA PHE A 217 -16.06 -0.74 11.17
C PHE A 217 -16.02 0.71 11.68
N GLY A 218 -14.92 1.10 12.32
CA GLY A 218 -14.63 2.51 12.67
C GLY A 218 -14.14 3.34 11.48
N THR A 219 -14.42 2.89 10.26
CA THR A 219 -13.90 3.43 9.01
C THR A 219 -14.85 3.11 7.86
N GLU A 220 -14.94 4.01 6.88
CA GLU A 220 -15.72 3.83 5.65
C GLU A 220 -14.94 3.03 4.59
N TYR A 221 -13.63 2.85 4.77
CA TYR A 221 -12.78 2.16 3.80
C TYR A 221 -12.75 0.66 4.08
N VAL A 222 -13.71 -0.07 3.52
CA VAL A 222 -13.87 -1.51 3.70
C VAL A 222 -13.88 -2.21 2.34
N ILE A 223 -13.02 -3.22 2.18
CA ILE A 223 -12.84 -3.96 0.93
C ILE A 223 -13.47 -5.35 1.07
N PRO A 224 -14.45 -5.75 0.25
CA PRO A 224 -15.00 -7.09 0.27
C PRO A 224 -14.09 -8.10 -0.45
N GLU A 225 -13.93 -9.29 0.12
CA GLU A 225 -13.21 -10.41 -0.51
C GLU A 225 -14.03 -11.70 -0.41
N VAL A 226 -14.13 -12.44 -1.51
CA VAL A 226 -14.68 -13.80 -1.53
C VAL A 226 -13.76 -14.68 -2.38
N LEU A 227 -13.20 -15.71 -1.75
CA LEU A 227 -12.30 -16.67 -2.39
C LEU A 227 -12.90 -18.08 -2.32
N LEU A 228 -12.96 -18.74 -3.46
CA LEU A 228 -13.51 -20.09 -3.61
C LEU A 228 -12.38 -21.14 -3.57
N THR A 229 -12.80 -22.40 -3.42
CA THR A 229 -11.94 -23.58 -3.53
C THR A 229 -11.11 -23.54 -4.81
N LYS A 230 -9.88 -24.06 -4.73
CA LYS A 230 -8.84 -23.98 -5.76
C LYS A 230 -8.40 -22.54 -6.09
N ILE A 231 -8.57 -21.61 -5.14
CA ILE A 231 -8.12 -20.20 -5.25
C ILE A 231 -8.81 -19.48 -6.43
N HIS A 232 -10.08 -19.78 -6.66
CA HIS A 232 -10.86 -19.09 -7.69
C HIS A 232 -11.55 -17.86 -7.12
N LEU A 233 -11.53 -16.77 -7.89
CA LEU A 233 -12.37 -15.60 -7.62
C LEU A 233 -13.85 -15.93 -7.86
N SER A 234 -14.74 -15.14 -7.26
CA SER A 234 -16.20 -15.33 -7.35
C SER A 234 -16.91 -14.15 -8.06
N PRO A 235 -16.53 -13.78 -9.30
CA PRO A 235 -17.08 -12.61 -9.96
C PRO A 235 -18.60 -12.74 -10.20
N GLY A 236 -19.36 -11.72 -9.80
CA GLY A 236 -20.82 -11.69 -9.98
C GLY A 236 -21.63 -12.63 -9.08
N LYS A 237 -20.99 -13.29 -8.10
CA LYS A 237 -21.62 -14.24 -7.17
C LYS A 237 -21.79 -13.71 -5.75
N PHE A 238 -21.37 -12.47 -5.50
CA PHE A 238 -21.58 -11.77 -4.24
C PHE A 238 -21.87 -10.30 -4.51
N GLU A 239 -22.42 -9.63 -3.50
CA GLU A 239 -22.62 -8.18 -3.53
C GLU A 239 -22.44 -7.58 -2.14
N VAL A 240 -22.15 -6.28 -2.11
CA VAL A 240 -22.15 -5.48 -0.89
C VAL A 240 -23.43 -4.65 -0.88
N LEU A 241 -24.24 -4.84 0.15
CA LEU A 241 -25.48 -4.10 0.38
C LEU A 241 -25.18 -2.67 0.86
N GLN A 242 -26.16 -1.77 0.75
CA GLN A 242 -26.01 -0.38 1.18
C GLN A 242 -25.69 -0.22 2.68
N ASP A 243 -26.08 -1.19 3.50
CA ASP A 243 -25.78 -1.23 4.93
C ASP A 243 -24.39 -1.84 5.25
N GLY A 244 -23.56 -2.06 4.23
CA GLY A 244 -22.19 -2.58 4.38
C GLY A 244 -22.09 -4.10 4.55
N ARG A 245 -23.21 -4.83 4.44
CA ARG A 245 -23.19 -6.31 4.49
C ARG A 245 -22.69 -6.91 3.18
N LEU A 246 -21.74 -7.84 3.27
CA LEU A 246 -21.29 -8.68 2.16
C LEU A 246 -22.12 -9.98 2.16
N VAL A 247 -22.86 -10.20 1.07
CA VAL A 247 -23.79 -11.33 0.92
C VAL A 247 -23.54 -12.11 -0.37
N ASN A 248 -23.90 -13.40 -0.38
CA ASN A 248 -23.93 -14.17 -1.63
C ASN A 248 -25.10 -13.73 -2.51
N LYS A 249 -24.88 -13.79 -3.82
CA LYS A 249 -25.85 -13.44 -4.85
C LYS A 249 -26.11 -14.66 -5.74
N ASN A 250 -27.35 -14.80 -6.21
CA ASN A 250 -27.75 -15.84 -7.16
C ASN A 250 -27.69 -17.28 -6.62
N GLY A 251 -28.08 -17.49 -5.35
CA GLY A 251 -28.24 -18.82 -4.75
C GLY A 251 -27.01 -19.32 -3.98
N PRO A 252 -26.92 -20.64 -3.72
CA PRO A 252 -25.88 -21.23 -2.88
C PRO A 252 -24.48 -20.98 -3.45
N SER A 253 -23.52 -20.74 -2.58
CA SER A 253 -22.15 -20.51 -2.97
C SER A 253 -21.50 -21.76 -3.58
N GLU A 254 -20.47 -21.53 -4.38
CA GLU A 254 -19.43 -22.54 -4.58
C GLU A 254 -18.65 -22.77 -3.28
N PRO A 255 -17.88 -23.88 -3.15
CA PRO A 255 -17.18 -24.12 -1.90
C PRO A 255 -16.22 -22.98 -1.57
N ILE A 256 -16.37 -22.41 -0.38
CA ILE A 256 -15.70 -21.17 0.03
C ILE A 256 -14.41 -21.50 0.80
N LEU A 257 -13.33 -20.80 0.47
CA LEU A 257 -12.13 -20.73 1.31
C LEU A 257 -12.23 -19.58 2.31
N THR A 258 -12.64 -18.39 1.85
CA THR A 258 -12.83 -17.23 2.72
C THR A 258 -13.87 -16.24 2.20
N VAL A 259 -14.55 -15.58 3.13
CA VAL A 259 -15.35 -14.36 2.93
C VAL A 259 -14.82 -13.34 3.93
N SER A 260 -14.34 -12.19 3.47
CA SER A 260 -13.69 -11.19 4.32
C SER A 260 -14.20 -9.78 4.04
N LEU A 261 -14.22 -8.95 5.08
CA LEU A 261 -14.49 -7.52 5.01
C LEU A 261 -13.30 -6.76 5.56
N PHE A 262 -12.51 -6.24 4.65
CA PHE A 262 -11.17 -5.74 4.90
C PHE A 262 -11.17 -4.24 5.16
N GLY A 263 -11.33 -3.85 6.44
CA GLY A 263 -11.45 -2.46 6.88
C GLY A 263 -10.13 -1.78 7.23
N ARG A 264 -9.92 -0.54 6.76
CA ARG A 264 -8.73 0.27 7.03
C ARG A 264 -9.04 1.56 7.76
N TRP A 265 -8.44 1.79 8.93
CA TRP A 265 -8.65 3.01 9.72
C TRP A 265 -7.48 3.99 9.59
N TYR A 266 -7.40 4.70 8.45
CA TYR A 266 -6.31 5.64 8.13
C TYR A 266 -6.02 6.63 9.26
N ALA A 267 -7.03 7.18 9.94
CA ALA A 267 -6.83 8.14 11.02
C ALA A 267 -6.10 7.56 12.25
N LYS A 268 -6.26 6.25 12.54
CA LYS A 268 -5.59 5.58 13.66
C LYS A 268 -4.13 5.26 13.38
N ASP A 269 -3.70 5.37 12.12
CA ASP A 269 -2.30 5.21 11.76
C ASP A 269 -1.44 6.32 12.42
N SER A 270 -2.05 7.45 12.83
CA SER A 270 -1.40 8.68 13.29
C SER A 270 -1.28 8.90 14.81
N SER A 271 -1.56 7.91 15.68
CA SER A 271 -1.51 8.16 17.13
C SER A 271 -0.09 8.24 17.73
N SER A 272 0.25 9.49 18.12
CA SER A 272 1.28 9.99 19.04
C SER A 272 2.74 9.99 18.59
N ILE A 273 3.14 11.04 17.86
CA ILE A 273 4.46 11.66 18.06
C ILE A 273 4.32 12.60 19.29
N PRO A 274 4.98 12.33 20.43
CA PRO A 274 5.17 13.36 21.44
C PRO A 274 6.23 14.32 20.89
N GLY A 275 5.81 15.52 20.48
CA GLY A 275 6.71 16.59 20.06
C GLY A 275 6.73 16.85 18.55
N GLY A 276 5.60 17.28 18.00
CA GLY A 276 5.58 17.99 16.71
C GLY A 276 4.91 19.34 16.92
N THR A 277 5.71 20.41 16.91
CA THR A 277 5.21 21.79 16.92
C THR A 277 4.30 22.00 15.70
N SER A 278 3.09 22.47 15.95
CA SER A 278 2.16 22.89 14.91
C SER A 278 2.72 24.11 14.18
N ASN A 279 3.28 23.92 12.99
CA ASN A 279 3.49 25.03 12.07
C ASN A 279 2.41 24.98 10.99
N SER A 280 1.48 25.91 11.15
CA SER A 280 0.46 26.29 10.19
C SER A 280 1.08 26.55 8.82
N ALA A 281 0.90 25.61 7.88
CA ALA A 281 1.30 25.76 6.48
C ALA A 281 0.17 26.36 5.62
N THR A 282 -0.85 26.95 6.23
CA THR A 282 -2.01 27.52 5.52
C THR A 282 -1.79 28.97 5.08
N THR A 283 -0.71 29.63 5.51
CA THR A 283 -0.49 31.07 5.24
C THR A 283 0.37 31.37 4.00
N TYR A 284 1.01 30.38 3.36
CA TYR A 284 1.94 30.63 2.24
C TYR A 284 1.36 30.41 0.84
N LEU A 285 0.14 29.89 0.72
CA LEU A 285 -0.53 29.68 -0.58
C LEU A 285 -1.37 30.87 -1.06
N LEU A 286 -1.64 31.87 -0.19
CA LEU A 286 -2.41 33.06 -0.58
C LEU A 286 -1.53 34.17 -1.20
N ILE A 287 -0.23 34.20 -0.88
CA ILE A 287 0.71 35.22 -1.38
C ILE A 287 1.01 35.06 -2.89
N PRO A 288 1.18 33.83 -3.45
CA PRO A 288 1.38 33.67 -4.89
C PRO A 288 0.12 33.98 -5.70
N ILE A 289 -1.07 33.71 -5.14
CA ILE A 289 -2.35 33.97 -5.80
C ILE A 289 -2.63 35.48 -5.86
N LEU A 290 -2.30 36.23 -4.81
CA LEU A 290 -2.47 37.69 -4.79
C LEU A 290 -1.49 38.40 -5.76
N LEU A 291 -0.24 37.91 -5.88
CA LEU A 291 0.74 38.47 -6.82
C LEU A 291 0.36 38.23 -8.30
N MET A 292 -0.30 37.11 -8.61
CA MET A 292 -0.80 36.82 -9.96
C MET A 292 -1.98 37.71 -10.35
N ILE A 293 -2.83 38.12 -9.40
CA ILE A 293 -3.97 39.01 -9.65
C ILE A 293 -3.49 40.45 -9.89
N VAL A 294 -2.55 40.94 -9.08
CA VAL A 294 -2.03 42.32 -9.22
C VAL A 294 -1.21 42.49 -10.51
N ALA A 295 -0.50 41.45 -10.96
CA ALA A 295 0.20 41.48 -12.24
C ALA A 295 -0.74 41.50 -13.46
N TRP A 296 -1.95 40.96 -13.33
CA TRP A 296 -2.94 40.92 -14.41
C TRP A 296 -3.57 42.30 -14.66
N ASP A 297 -3.81 43.09 -13.60
CA ASP A 297 -4.39 44.43 -13.72
C ASP A 297 -3.41 45.48 -14.26
N THR A 298 -2.09 45.27 -14.10
CA THR A 298 -1.06 46.21 -14.62
C THR A 298 -0.76 46.06 -16.11
N VAL A 299 -1.29 45.05 -16.79
CA VAL A 299 -1.04 44.79 -18.22
C VAL A 299 -2.17 45.33 -19.12
N MET A 300 -3.22 45.93 -18.54
CA MET A 300 -4.41 46.43 -19.24
C MET A 300 -4.62 47.95 -19.12
N VAL A 301 -3.54 48.74 -19.11
CA VAL A 301 -3.58 50.21 -19.35
C VAL A 301 -2.52 50.60 -20.37
#